data_AF-W1Y8I4-F1
#
_entry.id   AF-W1Y8I4-F1
#
_cell.length_a   1.000
_cell.length_b   1.000
_cell.length_c   1.000
_cell.angle_alpha   90.00
_cell.angle_beta   90.00
_cell.angle_gamma   90.00
#
_symmetry.space_group_name_H-M   'P 1'
#
loop_
_entity.id
_entity.type
_entity.pdbx_description
1 polymer ?
#
loop_
_entity_poly.entity_id
_entity_poly.type
_entity_poly.pdbx_seq_one_letter_code
_entity_poly.pdbx_strand_id
1 'polypeptide(L)' 'AFPMLAIIATTLQTEPESQFTLIYGNRTSQSMMFRQALADLKDKYPQRLQLLCIFSQETLDSDLLHGRID' A
#
# COMPACT_ATOMS: atom_id res chain seq x y z
N ALA A 1 -0.37 -15.96 0.45
CA ALA A 1 -0.18 -14.51 0.28
C ALA A 1 -0.18 -14.04 -1.20
N PHE A 2 -0.35 -14.91 -2.20
CA PHE A 2 -0.31 -14.57 -3.62
C PHE A 2 -1.60 -14.10 -4.34
N PRO A 3 -2.84 -14.34 -3.87
CA PRO A 3 -4.02 -14.18 -4.73
C PRO A 3 -4.35 -12.71 -5.03
N MET A 4 -4.12 -11.80 -4.10
CA MET A 4 -4.52 -10.39 -4.26
C MET A 4 -3.75 -9.68 -5.39
N LEU A 5 -2.42 -9.88 -5.46
CA LEU A 5 -1.61 -9.29 -6.53
C LEU A 5 -1.98 -9.84 -7.91
N ALA A 6 -2.22 -11.16 -8.00
CA ALA A 6 -2.60 -11.80 -9.25
C ALA A 6 -3.94 -11.27 -9.78
N ILE A 7 -4.93 -11.08 -8.89
CA ILE A 7 -6.23 -10.53 -9.26
C ILE A 7 -6.09 -9.08 -9.75
N ILE A 8 -5.42 -8.21 -8.98
CA ILE A 8 -5.27 -6.80 -9.34
C ILE A 8 -4.51 -6.66 -10.67
N ALA A 9 -3.40 -7.39 -10.84
CA ALA A 9 -2.62 -7.34 -12.07
C ALA A 9 -3.41 -7.84 -13.27
N THR A 10 -4.19 -8.92 -13.12
CA THR A 10 -5.02 -9.45 -14.20
C THR A 10 -6.11 -8.47 -14.58
N THR A 11 -6.84 -7.91 -13.61
CA THR A 11 -7.95 -7.00 -13.94
C THR A 11 -7.47 -5.67 -14.52
N LEU A 12 -6.34 -5.12 -14.05
CA LEU A 12 -5.75 -3.93 -14.67
C LEU A 12 -5.31 -4.16 -16.12
N GLN A 13 -4.93 -5.40 -16.46
CA GLN A 13 -4.56 -5.80 -17.82
C GLN A 13 -5.78 -6.06 -18.73
N THR A 14 -6.83 -6.70 -18.21
CA THR A 14 -7.98 -7.11 -19.03
C THR A 14 -9.04 -6.02 -19.18
N GLU A 15 -9.22 -5.17 -18.17
CA GLU A 15 -10.30 -4.17 -18.13
C GLU A 15 -9.71 -2.75 -18.16
N PRO A 16 -9.45 -2.14 -19.34
CA PRO A 16 -8.69 -0.89 -19.44
C PRO A 16 -9.33 0.34 -18.79
N GLU A 17 -10.64 0.32 -18.54
CA GLU A 17 -11.39 1.43 -17.91
C GLU A 17 -11.61 1.24 -16.40
N SER A 18 -11.29 0.05 -15.86
CA SER A 18 -11.48 -0.22 -14.43
C SER A 18 -10.43 0.50 -13.58
N GLN A 19 -10.89 1.05 -12.45
CA GLN A 19 -10.05 1.66 -11.41
C GLN A 19 -10.07 0.81 -10.14
N PHE A 20 -8.91 0.66 -9.50
CA PHE A 20 -8.73 -0.17 -8.31
C PHE A 20 -8.18 0.66 -7.16
N THR A 21 -8.73 0.41 -5.98
CA THR A 21 -8.15 0.88 -4.71
C THR A 21 -7.79 -0.33 -3.86
N LEU A 22 -6.50 -0.52 -3.60
CA LEU A 22 -6.02 -1.54 -2.67
C LEU A 22 -5.81 -0.91 -1.29
N ILE A 23 -6.59 -1.36 -0.32
CA ILE A 23 -6.40 -1.01 1.09
C ILE A 23 -5.55 -2.10 1.73
N TYR A 24 -4.32 -1.77 2.10
CA TYR A 24 -3.38 -2.70 2.73
C TYR A 24 -3.20 -2.34 4.20
N GLY A 25 -3.72 -3.19 5.09
CA GLY A 25 -3.56 -3.06 6.54
C GLY A 25 -2.37 -3.88 7.03
N ASN A 26 -1.42 -3.26 7.75
CA ASN A 26 -0.34 -4.00 8.41
C ASN A 26 0.13 -3.33 9.71
N ARG A 27 0.93 -4.02 10.52
CA ARG A 27 1.47 -3.42 11.75
C ARG A 27 2.47 -2.31 11.43
N THR A 28 3.40 -2.56 10.51
CA THR A 28 4.40 -1.58 10.06
C THR A 28 4.57 -1.60 8.55
N SER A 29 5.00 -0.49 7.94
CA SER A 29 5.39 -0.44 6.53
C SER A 29 6.53 -1.39 6.18
N GLN A 30 7.45 -1.65 7.11
CA GLN A 30 8.54 -2.62 6.92
C GLN A 30 8.05 -4.07 6.85
N SER A 31 6.96 -4.39 7.56
CA SER A 31 6.35 -5.74 7.50
C SER A 31 5.49 -5.96 6.26
N MET A 32 5.32 -4.95 5.39
CA MET A 32 4.53 -5.05 4.17
C MET A 32 5.18 -5.99 3.16
N MET A 33 4.59 -7.17 3.00
CA MET A 33 4.99 -8.10 1.97
C MET A 33 4.68 -7.52 0.58
N PHE A 34 5.56 -7.78 -0.39
CA PHE A 34 5.40 -7.38 -1.80
C PHE A 34 5.30 -5.87 -2.07
N ARG A 35 5.88 -5.04 -1.18
CA ARG A 35 5.94 -3.59 -1.34
C ARG A 35 6.52 -3.16 -2.70
N GLN A 36 7.59 -3.81 -3.13
CA GLN A 36 8.23 -3.51 -4.41
C GLN A 36 7.29 -3.79 -5.60
N ALA A 37 6.72 -5.00 -5.67
CA ALA A 37 5.78 -5.36 -6.74
C ALA A 37 4.54 -4.45 -6.78
N LEU A 38 4.06 -3.99 -5.63
CA LEU A 38 2.95 -3.03 -5.57
C LEU A 38 3.36 -1.62 -6.05
N ALA A 39 4.59 -1.19 -5.74
CA ALA A 39 5.13 0.05 -6.27
C ALA A 39 5.27 -0.02 -7.79
N ASP A 40 5.88 -1.09 -8.31
CA ASP A 40 6.01 -1.33 -9.76
C ASP A 40 4.64 -1.35 -10.47
N LEU A 41 3.63 -1.95 -9.85
CA LEU A 41 2.28 -1.98 -10.41
C LEU A 41 1.62 -0.60 -10.41
N LYS A 42 1.84 0.20 -9.36
CA LYS A 42 1.36 1.59 -9.26
C LYS A 42 2.05 2.48 -10.30
N ASP A 43 3.36 2.33 -10.51
CA ASP A 43 4.10 3.07 -11.53
C ASP A 43 3.63 2.72 -12.95
N LYS A 44 3.24 1.46 -13.17
CA LYS A 44 2.68 1.03 -14.46
C LYS A 44 1.26 1.54 -14.71
N TYR A 45 0.46 1.73 -13.66
CA TYR A 45 -0.95 2.13 -13.76
C TYR A 45 -1.32 3.30 -12.81
N PRO A 46 -0.65 4.46 -12.90
CA PRO A 46 -0.71 5.52 -11.87
C PRO A 46 -2.07 6.20 -11.76
N GLN A 47 -2.85 6.24 -12.83
CA GLN A 47 -4.21 6.82 -12.84
C GLN A 47 -5.29 5.80 -12.48
N ARG A 48 -4.95 4.51 -12.43
CA ARG A 48 -5.92 3.41 -12.32
C ARG A 48 -5.74 2.57 -11.07
N LEU A 49 -4.59 2.64 -10.41
CA LEU A 49 -4.31 1.95 -9.17
C LEU A 49 -4.01 2.94 -8.05
N GLN A 50 -4.88 2.98 -7.05
CA GLN A 50 -4.69 3.67 -5.79
C GLN A 50 -4.25 2.65 -4.73
N LEU A 51 -3.19 2.97 -3.98
CA LEU A 51 -2.70 2.14 -2.88
C LEU A 51 -2.83 2.93 -1.58
N LEU A 52 -3.74 2.49 -0.70
CA LEU A 52 -3.92 3.05 0.63
C LEU A 52 -3.32 2.09 1.64
N CYS A 53 -2.16 2.45 2.18
CA CYS A 53 -1.53 1.68 3.24
C CYS A 53 -1.97 2.22 4.60
N ILE A 54 -2.59 1.36 5.41
CA ILE A 54 -3.00 1.67 6.78
C ILE A 54 -2.08 0.87 7.70
N PHE A 55 -1.30 1.59 8.50
CA PHE A 55 -0.38 0.97 9.44
C PHE A 55 -0.83 1.22 10.86
N SER A 56 -1.08 0.15 11.62
CA SER A 56 -1.64 0.27 12.98
C SER A 56 -0.62 0.69 14.03
N GLN A 57 0.69 0.51 13.78
CA GLN A 57 1.78 0.90 14.68
C GLN A 57 2.76 1.88 14.04
N GLU A 58 2.47 2.43 12.86
CA GLU A 58 3.22 3.55 12.31
C GLU A 58 2.77 4.89 12.92
N THR A 59 2.41 4.85 14.20
CA THR A 59 2.19 6.04 15.01
C THR A 59 3.58 6.50 15.48
N LEU A 60 4.20 7.31 14.63
CA LEU A 60 5.27 8.26 14.95
C LEU A 60 6.52 7.66 15.62
N ASP A 61 7.44 7.15 14.80
CA ASP A 61 8.87 7.09 15.15
C ASP A 61 9.49 8.51 15.07
N SER A 62 8.84 9.46 15.74
CA SER A 62 9.39 10.77 15.98
C SER A 62 9.48 10.95 17.47
N ASP A 63 10.66 10.65 18.01
CA ASP A 63 11.09 11.01 19.36
C ASP A 63 10.87 12.51 19.68
N LEU A 64 10.60 13.34 18.67
CA LEU A 64 10.22 14.75 18.77
C LEU A 64 8.84 15.01 19.41
N LEU A 65 8.00 13.99 19.60
CA LEU A 65 6.72 14.12 20.32
C LEU A 65 6.74 13.52 21.75
N HIS A 66 7.91 13.06 22.21
CA HIS A 66 8.13 12.72 23.61
C HIS A 66 8.59 13.91 24.46
N GLY A 67 8.49 15.13 23.93
CA GLY A 67 8.75 16.37 24.66
C GLY A 67 7.87 16.45 25.90
N ARG A 68 8.44 16.07 27.05
CA ARG A 68 7.87 16.22 28.38
C ARG A 68 7.25 17.61 28.51
N ILE A 69 5.93 17.66 28.64
CA ILE A 69 5.25 18.81 29.22
C ILE A 69 5.64 18.76 30.70
N ASP A 70 6.58 19.60 31.11
CA ASP A 70 6.73 20.02 32.51
C ASP A 70 5.80 21.22 32.72
#